data_AF-A0A178LV27-F1
#
_entry.id   AF-A0A178LV27-F1
#
_cell.length_a   1.000
_cell.length_b   1.000
_cell.length_c   1.000
_cell.angle_alpha   90.00
_cell.angle_beta   90.00
_cell.angle_gamma   90.00
#
_symmetry.space_group_name_H-M   'P 1'
#
loop_
_entity.id
_entity.type
_entity.pdbx_description
1 polymer ?
#
loop_
_entity_poly.entity_id
_entity_poly.type
_entity_poly.pdbx_seq_one_letter_code
_entity_poly.pdbx_strand_id
1 'polypeptide(L)'
;MTGLVRECRIATIDDAVLRTALTLPTPDFEDAVQLASALHAQLDTIVTRDPAGYPESAIAILSPTALLALLSQRNGEEAGPSDG
;
A
#
# COMPACT_ATOMS: atom_id res chain seq x y z
N MET A 1 -10.10 6.89 -22.04
CA MET A 1 -10.18 6.08 -20.79
C MET A 1 -8.81 5.44 -20.53
N THR A 2 -7.80 6.23 -20.17
CA THR A 2 -6.41 5.76 -19.89
C THR A 2 -5.75 6.50 -18.72
N GLY A 3 -6.48 7.37 -18.02
CA GLY A 3 -5.91 8.25 -17.00
C GLY A 3 -5.21 7.50 -15.87
N LEU A 4 -5.81 6.42 -15.37
CA LEU A 4 -5.28 5.70 -14.21
C LEU A 4 -3.89 5.10 -14.44
N VAL A 5 -3.63 4.54 -15.63
CA VAL A 5 -2.33 3.95 -15.98
C VAL A 5 -1.26 5.03 -16.25
N ARG A 6 -1.66 6.29 -16.46
CA ARG A 6 -0.73 7.42 -16.56
C ARG A 6 -0.31 7.95 -15.20
N GLU A 7 -1.23 7.99 -14.25
CA GLU A 7 -0.99 8.57 -12.93
C GLU A 7 -0.39 7.56 -11.93
N CYS A 8 -0.50 6.26 -12.20
CA CYS A 8 0.01 5.20 -11.34
C CYS A 8 1.11 4.39 -12.02
N ARG A 9 2.16 4.06 -11.26
CA ARG A 9 3.12 3.03 -11.67
C ARG A 9 2.46 1.66 -11.50
N ILE A 10 2.54 0.83 -12.54
CA ILE A 10 2.08 -0.55 -12.46
C ILE A 10 3.20 -1.41 -11.85
N ALA A 11 2.90 -2.11 -10.76
CA ALA A 11 3.83 -3.05 -10.15
C ALA A 11 3.95 -4.31 -11.03
N THR A 12 5.18 -4.77 -11.25
CA THR A 12 5.43 -5.98 -12.06
C THR A 12 5.22 -7.22 -11.20
N ILE A 13 4.63 -8.26 -11.78
CA ILE A 13 4.49 -9.57 -11.17
C ILE A 13 5.37 -10.55 -11.95
N ASP A 14 6.36 -11.13 -11.29
CA ASP A 14 7.27 -12.13 -11.84
C ASP A 14 7.32 -13.39 -10.94
N ASP A 15 8.18 -14.36 -11.29
CA ASP A 15 8.34 -15.61 -10.54
C ASP A 15 8.73 -15.36 -9.07
N ALA A 16 9.53 -14.34 -8.78
CA ALA A 16 9.94 -14.02 -7.42
C ALA A 16 8.75 -13.53 -6.57
N VAL A 17 7.90 -12.66 -7.14
CA VAL A 17 6.66 -12.21 -6.50
C VAL A 17 5.73 -13.40 -6.21
N LEU A 18 5.53 -14.29 -7.20
CA LEU A 18 4.64 -15.44 -7.02
C LEU A 18 5.16 -16.43 -5.98
N ARG A 19 6.48 -16.66 -5.93
CA ARG A 19 7.10 -17.50 -4.88
C ARG A 19 6.90 -16.91 -3.50
N THR A 20 7.06 -15.60 -3.34
CA THR A 20 6.75 -14.93 -2.07
C THR A 20 5.27 -15.07 -1.72
N ALA A 21 4.36 -14.82 -2.67
CA ALA A 21 2.91 -14.92 -2.46
C ALA A 21 2.49 -16.30 -1.93
N LEU A 22 3.07 -17.39 -2.45
CA LEU A 22 2.79 -18.76 -1.99
C LEU A 22 3.19 -19.04 -0.53
N THR A 23 3.97 -18.17 0.09
CA THR A 23 4.41 -18.30 1.49
C THR A 23 3.63 -17.41 2.46
N LEU A 24 2.81 -16.48 1.95
CA LEU A 24 2.10 -15.51 2.78
C LEU A 24 0.81 -16.09 3.37
N PRO A 25 0.48 -15.78 4.63
CA PRO A 25 -0.72 -16.28 5.30
C PRO A 25 -1.94 -15.39 4.99
N THR A 26 -2.23 -15.14 3.71
CA THR A 26 -3.45 -14.43 3.28
C THR A 26 -4.59 -15.42 3.02
N PRO A 27 -5.86 -15.01 3.21
CA PRO A 27 -7.01 -15.88 2.95
C PRO A 27 -7.18 -16.20 1.46
N ASP A 28 -6.85 -15.26 0.59
CA ASP A 28 -6.94 -15.39 -0.86
C ASP A 28 -5.59 -15.14 -1.54
N PHE A 29 -5.40 -15.80 -2.70
CA PHE A 29 -4.15 -15.70 -3.46
C PHE A 29 -3.98 -14.33 -4.13
N GLU A 30 -5.06 -13.65 -4.50
CA GLU A 30 -4.98 -12.29 -5.04
C GLU A 30 -4.35 -11.32 -4.03
N ASP A 31 -4.82 -11.36 -2.78
CA ASP A 31 -4.25 -10.57 -1.68
C ASP A 31 -2.79 -10.95 -1.42
N ALA A 32 -2.45 -12.25 -1.51
CA ALA A 32 -1.07 -12.73 -1.40
C ALA A 32 -0.17 -12.08 -2.46
N VAL A 33 -0.62 -12.05 -3.72
CA VAL A 33 0.13 -11.47 -4.84
C VAL A 33 0.22 -9.96 -4.71
N GLN A 34 -0.84 -9.27 -4.28
CA GLN A 34 -0.83 -7.83 -4.03
C GLN A 34 0.16 -7.47 -2.90
N LEU A 35 0.13 -8.20 -1.79
CA LEU A 35 1.06 -8.01 -0.67
C LEU A 35 2.51 -8.30 -1.11
N ALA A 36 2.76 -9.44 -1.75
CA ALA A 36 4.09 -9.77 -2.26
C ALA A 36 4.59 -8.70 -3.25
N SER A 37 3.75 -8.26 -4.19
CA SER A 37 4.12 -7.23 -5.15
C SER A 37 4.47 -5.91 -4.47
N ALA A 38 3.70 -5.49 -3.46
CA ALA A 38 3.99 -4.28 -2.68
C ALA A 38 5.32 -4.38 -1.91
N LEU A 39 5.64 -5.56 -1.34
CA LEU A 39 6.91 -5.81 -0.66
C LEU A 39 8.10 -5.75 -1.63
N HIS A 40 8.00 -6.39 -2.78
CA HIS A 40 9.04 -6.38 -3.82
C HIS A 40 9.21 -4.97 -4.45
N ALA A 41 8.14 -4.20 -4.53
CA ALA A 41 8.17 -2.80 -4.97
C ALA A 41 8.59 -1.81 -3.86
N GLN A 42 8.90 -2.31 -2.65
CA GLN A 42 9.31 -1.51 -1.49
C GLN A 42 8.32 -0.40 -1.14
N LEU A 43 7.02 -0.70 -1.22
CA LEU A 43 5.98 0.27 -0.84
C LEU A 43 5.82 0.32 0.68
N ASP A 44 5.55 1.52 1.20
CA ASP A 44 5.34 1.73 2.63
C ASP A 44 3.97 1.23 3.11
N THR A 45 2.98 1.17 2.22
CA THR A 45 1.57 0.98 2.59
C THR A 45 0.73 0.42 1.45
N ILE A 46 -0.22 -0.46 1.78
CA ILE A 46 -1.35 -0.83 0.91
C ILE A 46 -2.59 -0.07 1.37
N VAL A 47 -3.31 0.52 0.42
CA VAL A 47 -4.59 1.20 0.68
C VAL A 47 -5.71 0.34 0.15
N THR A 48 -6.58 -0.15 1.04
CA THR A 48 -7.69 -1.05 0.69
C THR A 48 -8.96 -0.71 1.44
N ARG A 49 -10.11 -1.04 0.85
CA ARG A 49 -11.40 -0.97 1.56
C ARG A 49 -11.64 -2.18 2.46
N ASP A 50 -10.86 -3.24 2.28
CA ASP A 50 -10.96 -4.47 3.06
C ASP A 50 -9.60 -4.84 3.68
N PRO A 51 -9.29 -4.33 4.88
CA PRO A 51 -8.06 -4.68 5.59
C PRO A 51 -8.02 -6.14 6.05
N ALA A 52 -9.16 -6.84 6.12
CA ALA A 52 -9.22 -8.20 6.63
C ALA A 52 -8.51 -9.21 5.71
N GLY A 53 -8.30 -8.88 4.43
CA GLY A 53 -7.50 -9.66 3.49
C GLY A 53 -5.99 -9.72 3.84
N TYR A 54 -5.53 -8.90 4.79
CA TYR A 54 -4.10 -8.73 5.10
C TYR A 54 -3.78 -8.95 6.59
N PRO A 55 -4.06 -10.14 7.16
CA PRO A 55 -3.99 -10.39 8.61
C PRO A 55 -2.57 -10.27 9.19
N GLU A 56 -1.54 -10.63 8.44
CA GLU A 56 -0.13 -10.57 8.87
C GLU A 56 0.74 -9.85 7.82
N SER A 57 0.40 -8.60 7.54
CA SER A 57 1.18 -7.76 6.62
C SER A 57 2.42 -7.17 7.28
N ALA A 58 3.56 -7.26 6.59
CA ALA A 58 4.81 -6.61 6.99
C ALA A 58 4.85 -5.09 6.67
N ILE A 59 3.86 -4.59 5.94
CA ILE A 59 3.68 -3.17 5.60
C ILE A 59 2.32 -2.67 6.08
N ALA A 60 2.19 -1.35 6.28
CA ALA A 60 0.97 -0.78 6.81
C ALA A 60 -0.23 -1.03 5.86
N ILE A 61 -1.38 -1.36 6.43
CA ILE A 61 -2.65 -1.51 5.70
C ILE A 61 -3.57 -0.39 6.14
N LEU A 62 -3.90 0.51 5.23
CA LEU A 62 -4.74 1.67 5.53
C LEU A 62 -6.04 1.61 4.74
N SER A 63 -7.13 2.09 5.35
CA SER A 63 -8.30 2.48 4.59
C SER A 63 -8.03 3.79 3.83
N PRO A 64 -8.77 4.10 2.74
CA PRO A 64 -8.65 5.39 2.07
C PRO A 64 -8.84 6.57 3.04
N THR A 65 -9.81 6.47 3.95
CA THR A 65 -10.07 7.50 4.97
C THR A 65 -8.90 7.65 5.93
N ALA A 66 -8.29 6.54 6.36
CA ALA A 66 -7.11 6.57 7.24
C ALA A 66 -5.91 7.23 6.55
N LEU A 67 -5.66 6.93 5.27
CA LEU A 67 -4.61 7.58 4.50
C LEU A 67 -4.85 9.09 4.39
N LEU A 68 -6.08 9.51 4.06
CA LEU A 68 -6.41 10.95 3.94
C LEU A 68 -6.21 11.69 5.28
N ALA A 69 -6.58 11.07 6.40
CA ALA A 69 -6.33 11.63 7.73
C ALA A 69 -4.82 11.78 8.01
N LEU A 70 -4.01 10.78 7.67
CA LEU A 70 -2.55 10.81 7.83
C LEU A 70 -1.91 11.92 6.99
N LEU A 71 -2.30 12.05 5.73
CA LEU A 71 -1.78 13.08 4.83
C LEU A 71 -2.17 14.49 5.28
N SER A 72 -3.38 14.65 5.83
CA SER A 72 -3.87 15.94 6.33
C SER A 72 -3.10 16.40 7.58
N GLN A 73 -2.70 15.48 8.45
CA GLN A 73 -1.90 15.78 9.63
C GLN A 73 -0.48 16.23 9.25
N ARG A 74 0.15 15.54 8.29
CA ARG A 74 1.48 15.89 7.78
C ARG A 74 1.52 17.26 7.11
N ASN A 75 0.48 17.63 6.35
CA ASN A 75 0.39 18.94 5.73
C ASN A 75 0.22 20.09 6.75
N GLY A 76 -0.21 19.79 7.98
CA GLY A 76 -0.31 20.77 9.07
C GLY A 76 0.98 20.95 9.87
N GLU A 77 1.88 19.97 9.86
CA GLU A 77 3.14 19.98 10.63
C GLU A 77 4.27 20.75 9.92
N GLU A 78 4.23 20.88 8.59
CA GLU A 78 5.19 21.72 7.85
C GLU A 78 4.98 23.24 8.07
N ALA A 79 3.87 23.65 8.69
CA ALA A 79 3.60 25.03 9.11
C ALA A 79 4.13 25.34 10.53
N GLY A 80 5.38 24.97 10.82
CA GLY A 80 6.10 25.33 12.05
C GLY A 80 6.34 26.85 12.19
N PRO A 81 6.63 27.35 13.41
CA PRO A 81 6.31 28.71 13.83
C PRO A 81 7.05 29.77 13.00
N SER A 82 6.29 30.78 12.56
CA SER A 82 6.89 32.06 12.16
C SER A 82 7.54 32.67 13.39
N ASP A 83 8.86 32.54 13.47
CA ASP A 83 9.67 33.35 14.39
C ASP A 83 9.41 34.83 14.05
N GLY A 84 9.14 35.60 15.10
CA GLY A 84 8.47 36.92 15.04
C GLY A 84 9.21 38.07 14.38
#